data_AF-B4VHZ6-F1
#
_entry.id   AF-B4VHZ6-F1
#
_cell.length_a   1.000
_cell.length_b   1.000
_cell.length_c   1.000
_cell.angle_alpha   90.00
_cell.angle_beta   90.00
_cell.angle_gamma   90.00
#
_symmetry.space_group_name_H-M   'P 1'
#
loop_
_entity.id
_entity.type
_entity.pdbx_description
1 polymer ?
#
loop_
_entity_poly.entity_id
_entity_poly.type
_entity_poly.pdbx_seq_one_letter_code
_entity_poly.pdbx_strand_id
1 'polypeptide(L)'
;MTEKQEVEQESPLKSRRDQLGLTQRDVAVAVNVSVQTVSNWETGRYREAKLTLPQVKALCRVLQWTIDDLPDDLAPPRSQSADNV
;
A
#
# COMPACT_ATOMS: atom_id res chain seq x y z
N MET A 1 12.60 3.93 -28.72
CA MET A 1 13.12 3.52 -27.40
C MET A 1 11.92 3.16 -26.57
N THR A 2 11.56 1.88 -26.55
CA THR A 2 10.41 1.37 -25.82
C THR A 2 10.97 0.77 -24.55
N GLU A 3 11.00 1.55 -23.47
CA GLU A 3 11.43 1.04 -22.16
C GLU A 3 10.41 0.00 -21.70
N LYS A 4 10.92 -1.23 -21.54
CA LYS A 4 10.18 -2.41 -21.15
C LYS A 4 9.70 -2.22 -19.71
N GLN A 5 8.38 -2.23 -19.54
CA GLN A 5 7.75 -2.28 -18.23
C GLN A 5 7.92 -3.68 -17.63
N GLU A 6 8.96 -3.84 -16.81
CA GLU A 6 9.04 -4.89 -15.79
C GLU A 6 8.77 -4.22 -14.43
N VAL A 7 7.54 -3.75 -14.21
CA VAL A 7 7.12 -3.41 -12.84
C VAL A 7 6.70 -4.73 -12.21
N GLU A 8 7.65 -5.42 -11.59
CA GLU A 8 7.32 -6.46 -10.61
C GLU A 8 6.28 -5.87 -9.65
N GLN A 9 5.12 -6.52 -9.59
CA GLN A 9 3.91 -6.02 -8.96
C GLN A 9 4.16 -5.48 -7.55
N GLU A 10 4.31 -4.15 -7.43
CA GLU A 10 4.58 -3.46 -6.18
C GLU A 10 3.26 -2.99 -5.54
N SER A 11 3.20 -3.02 -4.20
CA SER A 11 2.06 -2.50 -3.44
C SER A 11 1.83 -1.01 -3.73
N PRO A 12 0.58 -0.56 -3.92
CA PRO A 12 0.29 0.87 -4.11
C PRO A 12 0.68 1.70 -2.87
N LEU A 13 0.54 1.11 -1.67
CA LEU A 13 1.03 1.71 -0.43
C LEU A 13 2.55 1.91 -0.46
N LYS A 14 3.30 0.85 -0.82
CA LYS A 14 4.77 0.92 -0.90
C LYS A 14 5.22 1.94 -1.93
N SER A 15 4.67 1.87 -3.13
CA SER A 15 5.02 2.78 -4.23
C SER A 15 4.78 4.24 -3.85
N ARG A 16 3.62 4.55 -3.24
CA ARG A 16 3.31 5.91 -2.81
C ARG A 16 4.22 6.39 -1.68
N ARG A 17 4.50 5.50 -0.71
CA ARG A 17 5.41 5.79 0.40
C ARG A 17 6.81 6.13 -0.11
N ASP A 18 7.34 5.35 -1.05
CA ASP A 18 8.67 5.55 -1.64
C ASP A 18 8.74 6.85 -2.47
N GLN A 19 7.69 7.20 -3.22
CA GLN A 19 7.58 8.49 -3.93
C GLN A 19 7.66 9.70 -3.00
N LEU A 20 7.19 9.56 -1.76
CA LEU A 20 7.20 10.61 -0.73
C LEU A 20 8.45 10.57 0.15
N GLY A 21 9.37 9.62 -0.07
CA GLY A 21 10.57 9.45 0.74
C GLY A 21 10.29 9.02 2.18
N LEU A 22 9.14 8.38 2.43
CA LEU A 22 8.71 7.95 3.76
C LEU A 22 9.21 6.55 4.09
N THR A 23 9.48 6.28 5.37
CA THR A 23 9.74 4.92 5.87
C THR A 23 8.44 4.24 6.30
N GLN A 24 8.43 2.89 6.38
CA GLN A 24 7.28 2.16 6.94
C GLN A 24 6.95 2.62 8.37
N ARG A 25 7.96 3.07 9.14
CA ARG A 25 7.79 3.60 10.49
C ARG A 25 7.04 4.92 10.47
N ASP A 26 7.28 5.80 9.51
CA ASP A 26 6.58 7.09 9.42
C ASP A 26 5.08 6.89 9.19
N VAL A 27 4.74 5.96 8.28
CA VAL A 27 3.34 5.58 8.05
C VAL A 27 2.74 4.93 9.30
N ALA A 28 3.45 4.01 9.95
CA ALA A 28 2.97 3.32 11.14
C ALA A 28 2.66 4.29 12.31
N VAL A 29 3.56 5.25 12.55
CA VAL A 29 3.38 6.29 13.58
C VAL A 29 2.19 7.18 13.25
N ALA A 30 2.07 7.64 12.00
CA ALA A 30 0.98 8.50 11.58
C ALA A 30 -0.40 7.81 11.71
N VAL A 31 -0.47 6.53 11.32
CA VAL A 31 -1.72 5.74 11.30
C VAL A 31 -2.00 5.07 12.66
N ASN A 32 -1.07 5.17 13.61
CA ASN A 32 -1.15 4.51 14.92
C ASN A 32 -1.33 2.98 14.81
N VAL A 33 -0.41 2.33 14.10
CA VAL A 33 -0.30 0.87 13.98
C VAL A 33 1.15 0.43 14.17
N SER A 34 1.41 -0.87 14.25
CA SER A 34 2.78 -1.36 14.29
C SER A 34 3.45 -1.29 12.91
N VAL A 35 4.78 -1.15 12.87
CA VAL A 35 5.55 -1.23 11.61
C VAL A 35 5.33 -2.56 10.90
N GLN A 36 5.18 -3.66 11.66
CA GLN A 36 4.83 -4.97 11.13
C GLN A 36 3.49 -4.97 10.39
N THR A 37 2.52 -4.18 10.84
CA THR A 37 1.22 -4.06 10.17
C THR A 37 1.38 -3.43 8.79
N VAL A 38 2.17 -2.35 8.69
CA VAL A 38 2.50 -1.71 7.41
C VAL A 38 3.24 -2.68 6.48
N SER A 39 4.24 -3.40 7.00
CA SER A 39 4.97 -4.42 6.25
C SER A 39 4.04 -5.54 5.75
N ASN A 40 3.09 -6.01 6.57
CA ASN A 40 2.11 -7.02 6.17
C ASN A 40 1.19 -6.53 5.04
N TRP A 41 0.81 -5.24 5.04
CA TRP A 41 0.06 -4.62 3.95
C TRP A 41 0.91 -4.58 2.67
N GLU A 42 2.12 -4.03 2.75
CA GLU A 42 3.00 -3.85 1.57
C GLU A 42 3.42 -5.17 0.92
N THR A 43 3.51 -6.25 1.69
CA THR A 43 3.88 -7.59 1.21
C THR A 43 2.68 -8.45 0.81
N GLY A 44 1.45 -7.98 1.09
CA GLY A 44 0.23 -8.76 0.88
C GLY A 44 0.09 -9.98 1.79
N ARG A 45 0.91 -10.11 2.84
CA ARG A 45 0.74 -11.15 3.87
C ARG A 45 -0.61 -11.02 4.57
N TYR A 46 -1.14 -9.80 4.67
CA TYR A 46 -2.50 -9.53 5.14
C TYR A 46 -3.20 -8.51 4.23
N ARG A 47 -4.00 -9.02 3.28
CA ARG A 47 -4.69 -8.21 2.25
C ARG A 47 -5.89 -7.44 2.79
N GLU A 48 -6.60 -8.00 3.76
CA GLU A 48 -7.79 -7.36 4.35
C GLU A 48 -7.41 -6.30 5.39
N ALA A 49 -6.87 -5.17 4.96
CA ALA A 49 -6.51 -4.09 5.88
C ALA A 49 -7.74 -3.59 6.66
N LYS A 50 -7.81 -3.91 7.96
CA LYS A 50 -8.88 -3.43 8.86
C LYS A 50 -8.44 -2.14 9.52
N LEU A 51 -9.00 -1.03 9.03
CA LEU A 51 -8.73 0.32 9.52
C LEU A 51 -10.02 0.96 10.02
N THR A 52 -9.91 1.68 11.14
CA THR A 52 -10.97 2.58 11.59
C THR A 52 -10.99 3.88 10.76
N LEU A 53 -12.10 4.61 10.73
CA LEU A 53 -12.17 5.90 10.00
C LEU A 53 -11.08 6.90 10.38
N PRO A 54 -10.69 7.08 11.67
CA PRO A 54 -9.55 7.93 12.01
C PRO A 54 -8.24 7.47 11.38
N GLN A 55 -8.01 6.15 11.31
CA GLN A 55 -6.81 5.57 10.71
C GLN A 55 -6.81 5.75 9.18
N VAL A 56 -7.97 5.59 8.51
CA VAL A 56 -8.11 5.89 7.08
C VAL A 56 -7.78 7.36 6.81
N LYS A 57 -8.32 8.30 7.61
CA LYS A 57 -8.01 9.73 7.49
C LYS A 57 -6.52 10.02 7.72
N ALA A 58 -5.90 9.35 8.69
CA ALA A 58 -4.47 9.50 8.96
C ALA A 58 -3.62 8.96 7.81
N LEU A 59 -3.99 7.81 7.25
CA LEU A 59 -3.35 7.19 6.09
C LEU A 59 -3.40 8.12 4.86
N CYS A 60 -4.59 8.66 4.57
CA CYS A 60 -4.78 9.62 3.49
C CYS A 60 -3.89 10.86 3.67
N ARG A 61 -3.81 11.41 4.88
CA ARG A 61 -2.97 12.59 5.17
C ARG A 61 -1.48 12.31 4.97
N VAL A 62 -0.96 11.20 5.52
CA VAL A 62 0.48 10.90 5.46
C VAL A 62 0.92 10.52 4.04
N LEU A 63 0.08 9.81 3.29
CA LEU A 63 0.37 9.41 1.91
C LEU A 63 -0.10 10.42 0.85
N GLN A 64 -0.65 11.55 1.30
CA GLN A 64 -1.23 12.58 0.44
C GLN A 64 -2.18 11.97 -0.62
N TRP A 65 -3.05 11.09 -0.16
CA TRP A 65 -4.18 10.57 -0.94
C TRP A 65 -5.43 11.36 -0.60
N THR A 66 -6.25 11.62 -1.61
CA THR A 66 -7.65 11.95 -1.40
C THR A 66 -8.45 10.67 -1.16
N ILE A 67 -9.73 10.78 -0.79
CA ILE A 67 -10.59 9.60 -0.69
C ILE A 67 -10.79 8.95 -2.06
N ASP A 68 -10.79 9.74 -3.14
CA ASP A 68 -10.98 9.24 -4.51
C ASP A 68 -9.71 8.55 -5.06
N ASP A 69 -8.52 8.93 -4.56
CA ASP A 69 -7.24 8.30 -4.93
C ASP A 69 -6.86 7.11 -4.04
N LEU A 70 -7.63 6.84 -2.99
CA LEU A 70 -7.36 5.75 -2.06
C LEU A 70 -7.58 4.41 -2.80
N PRO A 71 -6.56 3.52 -2.87
CA PRO A 71 -6.73 2.23 -3.54
C PRO A 71 -7.64 1.30 -2.73
N ASP A 72 -8.34 0.41 -3.44
CA ASP A 72 -9.21 -0.61 -2.84
C ASP A 72 -8.42 -1.69 -2.05
N ASP A 73 -7.16 -1.92 -2.41
CA ASP A 73 -6.24 -2.83 -1.70
C ASP A 73 -4.88 -2.14 -1.49
N LEU A 74 -4.31 -2.29 -0.30
CA LEU A 74 -2.96 -1.79 0.02
C LEU A 74 -1.88 -2.79 -0.41
N ALA A 75 -2.24 -4.04 -0.65
CA ALA A 75 -1.33 -5.10 -1.05
C ALA A 75 -0.95 -5.04 -2.53
N PRO A 76 0.13 -5.74 -2.93
CA PRO A 76 0.45 -5.91 -4.34
C PRO A 76 -0.70 -6.58 -5.12
N PRO A 77 -0.91 -6.21 -6.40
CA PRO A 77 -1.91 -6.86 -7.24
C PRO A 77 -1.65 -8.37 -7.32
N ARG A 78 -2.73 -9.17 -7.48
CA ARG A 78 -2.58 -10.61 -7.67
C ARG A 78 -1.96 -10.86 -9.04
N SER A 79 -0.83 -11.56 -9.09
CA SER A 79 -0.31 -12.14 -10.34
C SER A 79 -1.41 -13.02 -10.94
N GLN A 80 -1.98 -12.61 -12.07
CA GLN A 80 -2.86 -13.48 -12.86
C GLN A 80 -2.01 -14.56 -13.51
N SER A 81 -1.79 -15.66 -12.78
CA SER A 81 -1.16 -16.86 -13.32
C SER A 81 -1.57 -18.11 -12.53
N ALA A 82 -2.88 -18.36 -12.37
CA ALA A 82 -3.37 -19.71 -12.00
C ALA A 82 -4.89 -19.98 -12.17
N ASP A 83 -5.72 -19.06 -12.68
CA ASP A 83 -7.14 -19.37 -12.94
C ASP A 83 -7.37 -19.60 -14.43
N ASN A 84 -6.82 -20.71 -14.92
CA ASN A 84 -7.21 -21.31 -16.19
C ASN A 84 -7.37 -22.82 -15.99
N VAL A 85 -8.40 -23.21 -15.22
CA VAL A 85 -8.98 -24.56 -15.17
C VAL A 85 -10.49 -24.43 -14.97
#